data_AF-A0A968IT61-F1
#
_entry.id   AF-A0A968IT61-F1
#
_cell.length_a   1.000
_cell.length_b   1.000
_cell.length_c   1.000
_cell.angle_alpha   90.00
_cell.angle_beta   90.00
_cell.angle_gamma   90.00
#
_symmetry.space_group_name_H-M   'P 1'
#
loop_
_entity.id
_entity.type
_entity.pdbx_description
1 polymer ?
#
loop_
_entity_poly.entity_id
_entity_poly.type
_entity_poly.pdbx_seq_one_letter_code
_entity_poly.pdbx_strand_id
1 'polypeptide(L)'
;MLLHQALDETIKYCRMSAKELAEASGVSSSRISQFRNGLFLEGKGSDLTSRGINDLIEAAAYIDPRAKQVFSFFLADLDPKLIKSGFSLLDPKQLDAMDSAQISQLLIAIADRLDKPKPAVTRVAHNQKNNQHLVNALNAS
;
A
#
# COMPACT_ATOMS: atom_id res chain seq x y z
N MET A 1 -2.78 1.89 -0.25
CA MET A 1 -3.20 0.63 -0.93
C MET A 1 -3.96 -0.32 -0.01
N LEU A 2 -4.76 -1.26 -0.55
CA LEU A 2 -5.31 -2.39 0.23
C LEU A 2 -4.24 -3.47 0.46
N LEU A 3 -4.39 -4.28 1.51
CA LEU A 3 -3.42 -5.30 1.93
C LEU A 3 -3.03 -6.27 0.80
N HIS A 4 -4.00 -6.77 0.05
CA HIS A 4 -3.74 -7.69 -1.05
C HIS A 4 -3.01 -7.05 -2.23
N GLN A 5 -3.29 -5.77 -2.51
CA GLN A 5 -2.61 -5.01 -3.54
C GLN A 5 -1.15 -4.77 -3.14
N ALA A 6 -0.89 -4.46 -1.87
CA ALA A 6 0.46 -4.29 -1.35
C ALA A 6 1.27 -5.60 -1.44
N LEU A 7 0.65 -6.75 -1.17
CA LEU A 7 1.31 -8.05 -1.35
C LEU A 7 1.58 -8.33 -2.83
N ASP A 8 0.60 -8.09 -3.71
CA ASP A 8 0.76 -8.30 -5.15
C ASP A 8 1.89 -7.45 -5.74
N GLU A 9 1.96 -6.17 -5.38
CA GLU A 9 3.05 -5.30 -5.80
C GLU A 9 4.40 -5.71 -5.20
N THR A 10 4.44 -6.21 -3.96
CA THR A 10 5.66 -6.80 -3.37
C THR A 10 6.14 -8.01 -4.18
N ILE A 11 5.23 -8.92 -4.53
CA ILE A 11 5.52 -10.12 -5.33
C ILE A 11 6.11 -9.70 -6.68
N LYS A 12 5.50 -8.73 -7.37
CA LYS A 12 5.99 -8.19 -8.64
C LYS A 12 7.36 -7.53 -8.49
N TYR A 13 7.53 -6.69 -7.48
CA TYR A 13 8.77 -5.94 -7.25
C TYR A 13 9.97 -6.86 -7.00
N CYS A 14 9.77 -7.88 -6.17
CA CYS A 14 10.78 -8.89 -5.85
C CYS A 14 10.88 -10.01 -6.90
N ARG A 15 10.10 -9.94 -7.99
CA ARG A 15 10.10 -10.90 -9.11
C ARG A 15 9.84 -12.34 -8.67
N MET A 16 8.97 -12.51 -7.68
CA MET A 16 8.61 -13.82 -7.14
C MET A 16 7.46 -14.45 -7.94
N SER A 17 7.53 -15.76 -8.17
CA SER A 17 6.41 -16.51 -8.73
C SER A 17 5.45 -16.97 -7.63
N ALA A 18 4.18 -17.19 -8.00
CA ALA A 18 3.19 -17.77 -7.08
C ALA A 18 3.55 -19.21 -6.66
N LYS A 19 4.37 -19.91 -7.46
CA LYS A 19 4.85 -21.26 -7.17
C LYS A 19 5.88 -21.25 -6.04
N GLU A 20 6.89 -20.39 -6.13
CA GLU A 20 7.91 -20.24 -5.09
C GLU A 20 7.29 -19.84 -3.76
N LEU A 21 6.35 -18.90 -3.80
CA LEU A 21 5.62 -18.47 -2.60
C LEU A 21 4.76 -19.60 -2.02
N ALA A 22 4.13 -20.43 -2.85
CA ALA A 22 3.33 -21.57 -2.40
C ALA A 22 4.20 -22.64 -1.72
N GLU A 23 5.36 -22.94 -2.29
CA GLU A 23 6.32 -23.88 -1.73
C GLU A 23 6.88 -23.39 -0.40
N ALA A 24 7.18 -22.09 -0.28
CA ALA A 24 7.74 -21.50 0.94
C ALA A 24 6.71 -21.28 2.06
N SER A 25 5.44 -21.02 1.73
CA SER A 25 4.38 -20.72 2.73
C SER A 25 3.49 -21.91 3.08
N GLY A 26 3.49 -22.98 2.28
CA GLY A 26 2.51 -24.06 2.38
C GLY A 26 1.09 -23.66 1.97
N VAL A 27 0.88 -22.42 1.48
CA VAL A 27 -0.40 -21.96 0.94
C VAL A 27 -0.50 -22.38 -0.52
N SER A 28 -1.66 -22.89 -0.95
CA SER A 28 -1.83 -23.29 -2.35
C SER A 28 -1.72 -22.10 -3.31
N SER A 29 -1.10 -22.32 -4.48
CA SER A 29 -0.94 -21.29 -5.52
C SER A 29 -2.27 -20.65 -5.95
N SER A 30 -3.35 -21.44 -5.98
CA SER A 30 -4.71 -20.95 -6.27
C SER A 30 -5.18 -19.94 -5.22
N ARG A 31 -4.97 -20.21 -3.93
CA ARG A 31 -5.32 -19.28 -2.84
C ARG A 31 -4.51 -17.99 -2.91
N ILE A 32 -3.21 -18.10 -3.20
CA ILE A 32 -2.35 -16.92 -3.39
C ILE A 32 -2.87 -16.07 -4.56
N SER A 33 -3.26 -16.70 -5.67
CA SER A 33 -3.83 -16.00 -6.82
C SER A 33 -5.18 -15.33 -6.51
N GLN A 34 -6.06 -16.01 -5.76
CA GLN A 34 -7.35 -15.43 -5.34
C GLN A 34 -7.13 -14.19 -4.47
N PHE A 35 -6.22 -14.30 -3.50
CA PHE A 35 -5.87 -13.18 -2.62
C PHE A 35 -5.31 -12.00 -3.41
N ARG A 36 -4.34 -12.22 -4.32
CA ARG A 36 -3.79 -11.16 -5.18
C ARG A 36 -4.86 -10.39 -5.97
N ASN A 37 -5.92 -11.07 -6.37
CA ASN A 37 -7.04 -10.48 -7.10
C ASN A 37 -8.12 -9.85 -6.20
N GLY A 38 -7.91 -9.80 -4.88
CA GLY A 38 -8.88 -9.28 -3.93
C GLY A 38 -10.13 -10.15 -3.78
N LEU A 39 -10.06 -11.41 -4.25
CA LEU A 39 -11.14 -12.39 -4.12
C LEU A 39 -11.03 -13.05 -2.74
N PHE A 40 -11.49 -12.33 -1.73
CA PHE A 40 -11.76 -12.87 -0.41
C PHE A 40 -13.10 -13.60 -0.51
N LEU A 41 -13.07 -14.93 -0.60
CA LEU A 41 -14.30 -15.70 -0.55
C LEU A 41 -14.91 -15.46 0.85
N GLU A 42 -16.02 -14.75 0.99
CA GLU A 42 -16.75 -14.74 2.25
C GLU A 42 -17.38 -16.14 2.42
N GLY A 43 -16.81 -16.99 3.28
CA GLY A 43 -17.37 -18.33 3.52
C GLY A 43 -16.42 -19.34 4.15
N LYS A 44 -16.67 -19.68 5.43
CA LYS A 44 -16.14 -20.82 6.22
C LYS A 44 -14.89 -21.51 5.62
N GLY A 45 -13.72 -21.01 5.99
CA GLY A 45 -12.41 -21.60 5.63
C GLY A 45 -11.62 -20.86 4.54
N SER A 46 -12.05 -19.65 4.23
CA SER A 46 -11.66 -18.86 3.06
C SER A 46 -10.86 -17.60 3.35
N ASP A 47 -10.83 -17.14 4.59
CA ASP A 47 -10.02 -15.99 4.93
C ASP A 47 -8.57 -16.44 5.00
N LEU A 48 -7.75 -15.93 4.09
CA LEU A 48 -6.35 -15.68 4.41
C LEU A 48 -6.38 -14.73 5.61
N THR A 49 -6.46 -15.34 6.80
CA THR A 49 -6.46 -14.62 8.07
C THR A 49 -5.21 -13.75 8.16
N SER A 50 -5.20 -12.74 9.02
CA SER A 50 -3.99 -11.95 9.32
C SER A 50 -2.74 -12.82 9.51
N ARG A 51 -2.91 -14.03 10.06
CA ARG A 51 -1.87 -15.06 10.17
C ARG A 51 -1.34 -15.53 8.81
N GLY A 52 -2.22 -15.91 7.88
CA GLY A 52 -1.79 -16.41 6.57
C GLY A 52 -1.17 -15.31 5.69
N ILE A 53 -1.54 -14.04 5.87
CA ILE A 53 -0.78 -12.92 5.27
C ILE A 53 0.62 -12.84 5.86
N ASN A 54 0.74 -12.94 7.19
CA ASN A 54 2.04 -12.90 7.84
C ASN A 54 2.92 -14.06 7.37
N ASP A 55 2.36 -15.27 7.25
CA ASP A 55 3.06 -16.44 6.72
C ASP A 55 3.50 -16.24 5.26
N LEU A 56 2.69 -15.59 4.43
CA LEU A 56 3.07 -15.24 3.05
C LEU A 56 4.18 -14.19 3.01
N ILE A 57 4.19 -13.23 3.93
CA ILE A 57 5.24 -12.20 4.02
C ILE A 57 6.54 -12.80 4.56
N GLU A 58 6.48 -13.70 5.55
CA GLU A 58 7.64 -14.44 6.03
C GLU A 58 8.23 -15.34 4.93
N ALA A 59 7.37 -16.05 4.19
CA ALA A 59 7.78 -16.84 3.04
C ALA A 59 8.40 -15.97 1.92
N ALA A 60 7.81 -14.82 1.63
CA ALA A 60 8.38 -13.86 0.70
C ALA A 60 9.73 -13.32 1.17
N ALA A 61 9.91 -13.10 2.48
CA ALA A 61 11.16 -12.67 3.08
C ALA A 61 12.26 -13.73 3.02
N TYR A 62 11.87 -15.01 3.07
CA TYR A 62 12.77 -16.13 2.86
C TYR A 62 13.29 -16.17 1.40
N ILE A 63 12.41 -15.88 0.43
CA ILE A 63 12.77 -15.85 -1.00
C ILE A 63 13.59 -14.59 -1.35
N ASP A 64 13.14 -13.41 -0.91
CA ASP A 64 13.84 -12.14 -1.04
C ASP A 64 13.86 -11.42 0.33
N PRO A 65 15.03 -11.25 0.97
CA PRO A 65 15.14 -10.61 2.28
C PRO A 65 14.53 -9.20 2.37
N ARG A 66 14.33 -8.53 1.23
CA ARG A 66 13.75 -7.18 1.16
C ARG A 66 12.22 -7.18 1.19
N ALA A 67 11.56 -8.34 1.03
CA ALA A 67 10.11 -8.41 0.84
C ALA A 67 9.33 -7.74 1.98
N LYS A 68 9.74 -7.91 3.25
CA LYS A 68 9.10 -7.21 4.39
C LYS A 68 9.16 -5.70 4.26
N GLN A 69 10.34 -5.17 3.93
CA GLN A 69 10.55 -3.74 3.80
C GLN A 69 9.74 -3.17 2.63
N VAL A 70 9.79 -3.85 1.48
CA VAL A 70 9.06 -3.48 0.26
C VAL A 70 7.55 -3.49 0.51
N PHE A 71 7.05 -4.51 1.21
CA PHE A 71 5.64 -4.61 1.59
C PHE A 71 5.21 -3.46 2.49
N SER A 72 6.01 -3.11 3.50
CA SER A 72 5.74 -1.95 4.35
C SER A 72 5.69 -0.64 3.58
N PHE A 73 6.55 -0.46 2.56
CA PHE A 73 6.48 0.72 1.69
C PHE A 73 5.17 0.79 0.89
N PHE A 74 4.76 -0.30 0.24
CA PHE A 74 3.50 -0.32 -0.48
C PHE A 74 2.28 -0.15 0.43
N LEU A 75 2.31 -0.68 1.65
CA LEU A 75 1.25 -0.42 2.65
C LEU A 75 1.17 1.05 3.04
N ALA A 76 2.32 1.71 3.16
CA ALA A 76 2.41 3.14 3.42
C ALA A 76 2.12 4.02 2.19
N ASP A 77 1.72 3.43 1.05
CA ASP A 77 1.49 4.14 -0.21
C ASP A 77 2.76 4.81 -0.77
N LEU A 78 3.93 4.24 -0.45
CA LEU A 78 5.24 4.71 -0.89
C LEU A 78 5.80 3.79 -1.98
N ASP A 79 6.34 4.36 -3.05
CA ASP A 79 7.03 3.60 -4.10
C ASP A 79 8.46 3.24 -3.63
N PRO A 80 8.80 1.95 -3.46
CA PRO A 80 10.15 1.52 -3.09
C PRO A 80 11.25 1.99 -4.04
N LYS A 81 10.93 2.22 -5.32
CA LYS A 81 11.89 2.72 -6.32
C LYS A 81 12.26 4.18 -6.04
N LEU A 82 11.29 4.99 -5.64
CA LEU A 82 11.50 6.39 -5.27
C LEU A 82 12.31 6.50 -3.99
N ILE A 83 12.03 5.67 -2.99
CA ILE A 83 12.82 5.63 -1.75
C ILE A 83 14.29 5.25 -2.03
N LYS A 84 14.53 4.22 -2.84
CA LYS A 84 15.91 3.83 -3.22
C LYS A 84 16.66 4.89 -4.01
N SER A 85 15.97 5.72 -4.78
CA SER A 85 16.58 6.80 -5.55
C SER A 85 16.99 8.02 -4.70
N GLY A 86 16.87 7.95 -3.38
CA GLY A 86 17.20 9.06 -2.49
C GLY A 86 16.10 10.12 -2.38
N PHE A 87 14.94 9.90 -3.00
CA PHE A 87 13.72 10.71 -2.77
C PHE A 87 13.00 10.34 -1.47
N SER A 88 13.73 9.78 -0.50
CA SER A 88 13.26 9.67 0.87
C SER A 88 13.52 11.01 1.56
N LEU A 89 12.46 11.65 2.06
CA LEU A 89 12.57 12.84 2.93
C LEU A 89 13.33 12.55 4.24
N LEU A 90 13.58 11.27 4.54
CA LEU A 90 14.34 10.80 5.70
C LEU A 90 15.57 10.02 5.22
N ASP A 91 16.76 10.53 5.55
CA ASP A 91 18.03 9.84 5.34
C ASP A 91 18.13 8.64 6.32
N PRO A 92 18.27 7.40 5.82
CA PRO A 92 18.41 6.22 6.67
C PRO A 92 19.55 6.34 7.71
N LYS A 93 20.63 7.05 7.37
CA LYS A 93 21.74 7.29 8.30
C LYS A 93 21.36 8.18 9.46
N GLN A 94 20.40 9.09 9.26
CA GLN A 94 19.86 9.92 10.34
C GLN A 94 19.00 9.07 11.27
N LEU A 95 18.20 8.16 10.74
CA LEU A 95 17.41 7.21 11.55
C LEU A 95 18.30 6.27 12.37
N ASP A 96 19.37 5.73 11.78
CA ASP A 96 20.32 4.85 12.48
C ASP A 96 21.11 5.59 13.57
N ALA A 97 21.26 6.91 13.44
CA ALA A 97 21.93 7.76 14.43
C ALA A 97 20.98 8.27 15.54
N MET A 98 19.67 8.02 15.44
CA MET A 98 18.71 8.45 16.44
C MET A 98 18.74 7.55 17.68
N ASP A 99 18.74 8.17 18.84
CA ASP A 99 18.55 7.44 20.10
C ASP A 99 17.08 7.04 20.31
N SER A 100 16.82 6.19 21.31
CA SER A 100 15.47 5.70 21.58
C SER A 100 14.46 6.81 21.92
N ALA A 101 14.90 7.92 22.51
CA ALA A 101 14.01 9.04 22.85
C ALA A 101 13.62 9.82 21.58
N GLN A 102 14.57 10.04 20.68
CA GLN A 102 14.35 10.67 19.38
C GLN A 102 13.44 9.82 18.49
N ILE A 103 13.64 8.50 18.46
CA ILE A 103 12.74 7.56 17.77
C ILE A 103 11.33 7.66 18.36
N SER A 104 11.19 7.69 19.69
CA SER A 104 9.89 7.81 20.35
C SER A 104 9.17 9.12 19.98
N GLN A 105 9.88 10.24 19.94
CA GLN A 105 9.32 11.53 19.53
C GLN A 105 8.89 11.53 18.06
N LEU A 106 9.68 10.89 17.18
CA LEU A 106 9.32 10.74 15.77
C LEU A 106 8.03 9.92 15.61
N LEU A 107 7.90 8.81 16.34
CA LEU A 107 6.69 7.98 16.33
C LEU A 107 5.46 8.76 16.82
N ILE A 108 5.59 9.56 17.89
CA ILE A 108 4.52 10.45 18.38
C ILE A 108 4.14 11.47 17.30
N ALA A 109 5.12 12.13 16.68
CA ALA A 109 4.87 13.13 15.64
C ALA A 109 4.20 12.52 14.39
N ILE A 110 4.53 11.28 14.04
CA ILE A 110 3.85 10.53 12.96
C ILE A 110 2.40 10.22 13.36
N ALA A 111 2.18 9.73 14.58
CA ALA A 111 0.84 9.43 15.09
C ALA A 111 -0.06 10.68 15.07
N ASP A 112 0.42 11.80 15.60
CA ASP A 112 -0.31 13.09 15.62
C ASP A 112 -0.65 13.62 14.22
N ARG A 113 0.14 13.26 13.21
CA ARG A 113 -0.09 13.64 11.81
C ARG A 113 -1.12 12.73 11.13
N LEU A 114 -1.14 11.45 11.48
CA LEU A 114 -2.07 10.47 10.92
C LEU A 114 -3.47 10.59 11.52
N ASP A 115 -3.57 11.01 12.79
CA ASP A 115 -4.85 11.16 13.49
C ASP A 115 -5.63 12.43 13.07
N LYS A 116 -4.97 13.34 12.35
CA LYS A 116 -5.64 14.50 11.76
C LYS A 116 -6.41 14.08 10.51
N PRO A 117 -7.75 14.28 10.46
CA PRO A 117 -8.51 14.00 9.25
C PRO A 117 -7.94 14.87 8.12
N LYS A 118 -7.50 14.22 7.03
CA LYS A 118 -7.15 14.95 5.79
C LYS A 118 -8.36 15.79 5.40
N PRO A 119 -8.23 17.11 5.21
CA PRO A 119 -9.32 17.88 4.63
C PRO A 119 -9.64 17.23 3.29
N ALA A 120 -10.90 16.81 3.12
CA ALA A 120 -11.38 16.29 1.86
C ALA A 120 -10.97 17.29 0.77
N VAL A 121 -10.12 16.85 -0.15
CA VAL A 121 -9.83 17.61 -1.36
C VAL A 121 -11.18 17.80 -2.03
N THR A 122 -11.76 18.98 -1.82
CA THR A 122 -12.97 19.38 -2.50
C THR A 122 -12.54 19.47 -3.95
N ARG A 123 -12.83 18.42 -4.72
CA ARG A 123 -12.84 18.51 -6.18
C ARG A 123 -13.85 19.60 -6.47
N VAL A 124 -13.36 20.83 -6.64
CA VAL A 124 -14.12 21.88 -7.27
C VAL A 124 -14.32 21.36 -8.68
N ALA A 125 -15.49 20.74 -8.89
CA ALA A 125 -15.87 20.20 -10.16
C ALA A 125 -15.73 21.33 -11.17
N HIS A 126 -14.90 21.07 -12.17
CA HIS A 126 -14.77 21.84 -13.38
C HIS A 126 -16.12 21.78 -14.12
N ASN A 127 -17.10 22.54 -13.64
CA ASN A 127 -18.46 22.59 -14.17
C ASN A 127 -18.88 24.03 -14.49
N GLN A 128 -17.90 24.87 -14.87
CA GLN A 128 -18.16 26.23 -15.37
C GLN A 128 -18.38 26.28 -16.90
N LYS A 129 -18.13 25.21 -17.66
CA LYS A 129 -18.34 25.23 -19.12
C LYS A 129 -19.76 24.87 -19.59
N ASN A 130 -20.59 24.22 -18.77
CA ASN A 130 -21.96 23.86 -19.19
C ASN A 130 -23.02 24.92 -18.91
N ASN A 131 -22.78 25.86 -18.00
CA ASN A 131 -23.79 26.88 -17.68
C ASN A 131 -23.77 28.10 -18.61
N GLN A 132 -22.71 28.34 -19.39
CA GLN A 132 -22.70 29.44 -20.38
C GLN A 132 -23.54 29.13 -21.62
N HIS A 133 -23.69 27.85 -22.00
CA HIS A 133 -24.54 27.49 -23.13
C HIS A 133 -26.04 27.52 -22.79
N LEU A 134 -26.43 27.22 -21.54
CA LEU A 134 -27.83 27.27 -21.11
C LEU A 134 -28.34 28.72 -20.96
N VAL A 135 -27.51 29.65 -20.50
CA VAL A 135 -27.91 31.07 -20.37
C VAL A 135 -28.05 31.75 -21.73
N ASN A 136 -27.25 31.36 -22.74
CA ASN A 136 -27.37 31.90 -24.09
C ASN A 136 -28.57 31.32 -24.88
N ALA A 137 -29.04 30.11 -24.54
CA ALA A 137 -30.22 29.51 -25.18
C ALA A 137 -31.56 30.07 -24.65
N LEU A 138 -31.57 30.65 -23.44
CA LEU A 138 -32.77 31.24 -22.82
C LEU A 138 -32.98 32.72 -23.18
N ASN A 139 -31.95 33.42 -23.67
CA ASN A 139 -32.03 34.83 -24.08
C ASN A 139 -32.24 35.03 -25.59
N ALA A 140 -32.45 33.95 -26.35
CA ALA A 140 -32.66 33.96 -27.80
C ALA A 140 -34.07 33.51 -28.23
N SER A 141 -35.06 33.60 -27.33
CA SER A 141 -36.50 33.43 -27.64
C SER A 141 -37.29 34.68 -27.31
#